data_AF-A0A842U729-F1
#
_entry.id   AF-A0A842U729-F1
#
_cell.length_a   1.000
_cell.length_b   1.000
_cell.length_c   1.000
_cell.angle_alpha   90.00
_cell.angle_beta   90.00
_cell.angle_gamma   90.00
#
_symmetry.space_group_name_H-M   'P 1'
#
loop_
_entity.id
_entity.type
_entity.pdbx_description
1 polymer ?
#
loop_
_entity_poly.entity_id
_entity_poly.type
_entity_poly.pdbx_seq_one_letter_code
_entity_poly.pdbx_strand_id
1 'polypeptide(L)'
;MPEKSKDIVEADSGRELNILMIYAKYDQAFELDDLKESMGKRLDIDKDDVQVNQLYGSFKEGNASMIFLDDNSDHFTTAYDQDFIRETRDWVINTFPKVKPIDQNFYANWRGLIFIMQILGGLGAFFLLIELISNTFVKQKRLLDDKENNEEKDIPDSKNETMLSIILKTIGFSLIFALPGMIIMIPVFLFLPLSIAGFALMLMFGQAFGLLVLLWWMGRKENYSLKEMLSKPFKTNRNVLVKHLILGATLSVLLIAMLYLSLGLNYLGMIPSITKLIWIPAYFTISFILFYIYNLLFQERLQARYGKKLKDIIKLSFINIAIISTYLTIIILLLCFLMGSFFFIIMLYIAIPLFSLTVFVSSITYEKTGNIIPGIIINATLIIFLVSTLSPFMTGLEYISVFSN
;
A
#
# COMPACT_ATOMS: atom_id res chain seq x y z
N MET A 1 3.33 -31.42 7.97
CA MET A 1 1.97 -30.88 8.22
C MET A 1 1.14 -31.18 6.99
N PRO A 2 -0.13 -31.58 7.14
CA PRO A 2 -0.87 -32.32 6.11
C PRO A 2 -1.03 -31.48 4.84
N GLU A 3 -1.06 -32.15 3.69
CA GLU A 3 -1.48 -31.62 2.40
C GLU A 3 -2.71 -30.72 2.58
N LYS A 4 -2.53 -29.42 2.33
CA LYS A 4 -3.65 -28.59 1.92
C LYS A 4 -3.67 -28.66 0.40
N SER A 5 -4.32 -29.71 -0.11
CA SER A 5 -4.99 -29.64 -1.40
C SER A 5 -5.85 -28.37 -1.45
N LYS A 6 -6.18 -27.92 -2.65
CA LYS A 6 -7.33 -27.04 -2.92
C LYS A 6 -8.63 -27.77 -2.54
N ASP A 7 -8.73 -28.23 -1.30
CA ASP A 7 -10.00 -28.60 -0.70
C ASP A 7 -10.70 -27.26 -0.53
N ILE A 8 -11.49 -26.89 -1.55
CA ILE A 8 -12.80 -26.30 -1.29
C ILE A 8 -13.30 -27.05 -0.07
N VAL A 9 -13.46 -26.36 1.06
CA VAL A 9 -13.97 -26.98 2.29
C VAL A 9 -15.24 -27.69 1.87
N GLU A 10 -15.18 -29.02 1.72
CA GLU A 10 -16.32 -29.81 1.29
C GLU A 10 -17.39 -29.47 2.31
N ALA A 11 -18.49 -28.90 1.82
CA ALA A 11 -19.61 -28.58 2.67
C ALA A 11 -20.09 -29.92 3.24
N ASP A 12 -19.74 -30.19 4.49
CA ASP A 12 -20.05 -31.42 5.22
C ASP A 12 -21.51 -31.80 4.93
N SER A 13 -21.70 -32.87 4.14
CA SER A 13 -22.98 -33.24 3.54
C SER A 13 -24.02 -33.67 4.59
N GLY A 14 -23.59 -33.86 5.84
CA GLY A 14 -24.44 -34.14 6.99
C GLY A 14 -24.79 -32.92 7.85
N ARG A 15 -24.28 -31.71 7.56
CA ARG A 15 -24.60 -30.49 8.34
C ARG A 15 -25.62 -29.61 7.62
N GLU A 16 -26.81 -29.54 8.22
CA GLU A 16 -27.82 -28.51 7.92
C GLU A 16 -27.26 -27.13 8.31
N LEU A 17 -26.69 -26.45 7.32
CA LEU A 17 -26.22 -25.07 7.44
C LEU A 17 -26.86 -24.22 6.36
N ASN A 18 -27.30 -23.02 6.73
CA ASN A 18 -27.68 -22.02 5.75
C ASN A 18 -26.41 -21.42 5.13
N ILE A 19 -26.19 -21.62 3.82
CA ILE A 19 -24.99 -21.16 3.11
C ILE A 19 -25.31 -20.05 2.12
N LEU A 20 -24.74 -18.88 2.36
CA LEU A 20 -24.67 -17.81 1.37
C LEU A 20 -23.26 -17.77 0.78
N MET A 21 -23.17 -17.91 -0.53
CA MET A 21 -21.98 -17.54 -1.29
C MET A 21 -22.30 -16.22 -1.99
N ILE A 22 -21.41 -15.23 -1.91
CA ILE A 22 -21.55 -13.99 -2.67
C ILE A 22 -20.40 -13.90 -3.65
N TYR A 23 -20.74 -13.65 -4.91
CA TYR A 23 -19.80 -13.55 -6.01
C TYR A 23 -19.88 -12.18 -6.65
N ALA A 24 -18.73 -11.51 -6.78
CA ALA A 24 -18.60 -10.27 -7.52
C ALA A 24 -18.53 -10.57 -9.02
N LYS A 25 -19.36 -9.91 -9.82
CA LYS A 25 -19.35 -10.05 -11.29
C LYS A 25 -17.97 -9.78 -11.91
N TYR A 26 -17.22 -8.86 -11.32
CA TYR A 26 -15.87 -8.49 -11.77
C TYR A 26 -14.78 -9.10 -10.88
N ASP A 27 -15.05 -10.17 -10.13
CA ASP A 27 -14.01 -10.87 -9.36
C ASP A 27 -12.95 -11.43 -10.31
N GLN A 28 -11.68 -11.15 -10.02
CA GLN A 28 -10.52 -11.62 -10.80
C GLN A 28 -9.74 -12.73 -10.08
N ALA A 29 -10.14 -13.09 -8.87
CA ALA A 29 -9.53 -14.10 -8.02
C ALA A 29 -10.23 -15.46 -8.12
N PHE A 30 -11.55 -15.46 -8.30
CA PHE A 30 -12.38 -16.67 -8.37
C PHE A 30 -13.28 -16.65 -9.60
N GLU A 31 -13.54 -17.82 -10.19
CA GLU A 31 -14.50 -17.96 -11.28
C GLU A 31 -15.87 -18.41 -10.76
N LEU A 32 -16.95 -17.91 -11.36
CA LEU A 32 -18.31 -18.28 -10.97
C LEU A 32 -18.55 -19.79 -11.10
N ASP A 33 -17.93 -20.43 -12.09
CA ASP A 33 -18.11 -21.86 -12.35
C ASP A 33 -17.57 -22.73 -11.20
N ASP A 34 -16.48 -22.30 -10.53
CA ASP A 34 -15.94 -22.99 -9.35
C ASP A 34 -16.93 -22.94 -8.17
N LEU A 35 -17.61 -21.80 -8.00
CA LEU A 35 -18.65 -21.64 -6.97
C LEU A 35 -19.88 -22.48 -7.30
N LYS A 36 -20.29 -22.52 -8.58
CA LYS A 36 -21.39 -23.38 -9.04
C LYS A 36 -21.07 -24.86 -8.86
N GLU A 37 -19.85 -25.29 -9.13
CA GLU A 37 -19.41 -26.67 -8.88
C GLU A 37 -19.51 -27.02 -7.39
N SER A 38 -19.03 -26.13 -6.53
CA SER A 38 -19.09 -26.29 -5.07
C SER A 38 -20.54 -26.37 -4.56
N MET A 39 -21.42 -25.53 -5.11
CA MET A 39 -22.84 -25.51 -4.76
C MET A 39 -23.59 -26.72 -5.32
N GLY A 40 -23.30 -27.16 -6.55
CA GLY A 40 -23.89 -28.35 -7.16
C GLY A 40 -23.60 -29.61 -6.34
N LYS A 41 -22.34 -29.78 -5.91
CA LYS A 41 -21.95 -30.87 -4.98
C LYS A 41 -22.74 -30.84 -3.67
N ARG A 42 -22.99 -29.65 -3.11
CA ARG A 42 -23.80 -29.50 -1.89
C ARG A 42 -25.27 -29.86 -2.11
N LEU A 43 -25.83 -29.47 -3.24
CA LEU A 43 -27.24 -29.60 -3.56
C LEU A 43 -27.59 -30.95 -4.20
N ASP A 44 -26.59 -31.78 -4.52
CA ASP A 44 -26.73 -33.03 -5.29
C ASP A 44 -27.39 -32.80 -6.66
N ILE A 45 -27.00 -31.73 -7.34
CA ILE A 45 -27.42 -31.38 -8.71
C ILE A 45 -26.21 -31.03 -9.58
N ASP A 46 -26.41 -31.05 -10.90
CA ASP A 46 -25.36 -30.62 -11.82
C ASP A 46 -25.06 -29.12 -11.64
N LYS A 47 -23.80 -28.72 -11.82
CA LYS A 47 -23.37 -27.32 -11.71
C LYS A 47 -24.07 -26.40 -12.72
N ASP A 48 -24.44 -26.95 -13.88
CA ASP A 48 -25.11 -26.19 -14.94
C ASP A 48 -26.57 -25.85 -14.55
N ASP A 49 -27.17 -26.65 -13.67
CA ASP A 49 -28.50 -26.41 -13.11
C ASP A 49 -28.49 -25.41 -11.93
N VAL A 50 -27.30 -25.06 -11.41
CA VAL A 50 -27.15 -24.06 -10.34
C VAL A 50 -27.31 -22.65 -10.92
N GLN A 51 -28.47 -22.05 -10.67
CA GLN A 51 -28.77 -20.66 -10.96
C GLN A 51 -28.32 -19.72 -9.83
N VAL A 52 -27.71 -18.59 -10.21
CA VAL A 52 -27.40 -17.48 -9.29
C VAL A 52 -28.67 -16.74 -8.88
N ASN A 53 -28.65 -16.08 -7.73
CA ASN A 53 -29.77 -15.35 -7.13
C ASN A 53 -31.03 -16.22 -6.90
N GLN A 54 -30.88 -17.54 -6.90
CA GLN A 54 -31.94 -18.50 -6.58
C GLN A 54 -31.70 -19.12 -5.20
N LEU A 55 -32.73 -19.09 -4.36
CA LEU A 55 -32.73 -19.77 -3.07
C LEU A 55 -33.07 -21.26 -3.26
N TYR A 56 -32.19 -22.13 -2.79
CA TYR A 56 -32.40 -23.57 -2.67
C TYR A 56 -32.66 -23.92 -1.19
N GLY A 57 -33.54 -24.89 -0.93
CA GLY A 57 -33.92 -25.27 0.44
C GLY A 57 -34.73 -24.19 1.17
N SER A 58 -34.67 -24.19 2.49
CA SER A 58 -35.37 -23.22 3.33
C SER A 58 -34.62 -22.90 4.62
N PHE A 59 -34.75 -21.66 5.10
CA PHE A 59 -34.15 -21.24 6.38
C PHE A 59 -34.75 -22.00 7.57
N LYS A 60 -36.01 -22.47 7.46
CA LYS A 60 -36.72 -23.21 8.50
C LYS A 60 -36.13 -24.61 8.71
N GLU A 61 -35.70 -25.24 7.63
CA GLU A 61 -35.05 -26.56 7.62
C GLU A 61 -33.53 -26.45 7.85
N GLY A 62 -32.98 -25.24 7.96
CA GLY A 62 -31.54 -25.04 8.18
C GLY A 62 -30.68 -25.41 6.97
N ASN A 63 -31.26 -25.59 5.78
CA ASN A 63 -30.58 -26.02 4.55
C ASN A 63 -30.60 -24.95 3.44
N ALA A 64 -30.99 -23.70 3.75
CA ALA A 64 -31.02 -22.62 2.77
C ALA A 64 -29.67 -22.45 2.09
N SER A 65 -29.62 -22.41 0.77
CA SER A 65 -28.37 -22.23 0.02
C SER A 65 -28.59 -21.29 -1.16
N MET A 66 -27.69 -20.33 -1.37
CA MET A 66 -27.76 -19.39 -2.49
C MET A 66 -26.37 -18.91 -2.90
N ILE A 67 -26.17 -18.75 -4.21
CA ILE A 67 -25.09 -17.91 -4.77
C ILE A 67 -25.71 -16.57 -5.13
N PHE A 68 -25.37 -15.50 -4.40
CA PHE A 68 -25.75 -14.14 -4.77
C PHE A 68 -24.72 -13.56 -5.74
N LEU A 69 -25.16 -13.09 -6.90
CA LEU A 69 -24.34 -12.39 -7.87
C LEU A 69 -24.47 -10.88 -7.65
N ASP A 70 -23.39 -10.26 -7.20
CA ASP A 70 -23.27 -8.81 -7.11
C ASP A 70 -22.74 -8.26 -8.44
N ASP A 71 -23.60 -7.53 -9.14
CA ASP A 71 -23.32 -7.00 -10.49
C ASP A 71 -22.39 -5.77 -10.50
N ASN A 72 -22.08 -5.16 -9.34
CA ASN A 72 -21.43 -3.85 -9.25
C ASN A 72 -20.06 -3.87 -8.56
N SER A 73 -19.57 -5.03 -8.12
CA SER A 73 -18.31 -5.12 -7.40
C SER A 73 -17.26 -6.04 -8.06
N ASP A 74 -16.04 -5.82 -7.63
CA ASP A 74 -14.87 -6.67 -7.83
C ASP A 74 -14.42 -7.26 -6.50
N HIS A 75 -13.40 -8.12 -6.54
CA HIS A 75 -12.84 -8.78 -5.36
C HIS A 75 -12.53 -7.84 -4.18
N PHE A 76 -12.14 -6.58 -4.44
CA PHE A 76 -11.82 -5.61 -3.40
C PHE A 76 -13.06 -4.92 -2.83
N THR A 77 -13.95 -4.52 -3.73
CA THR A 77 -15.04 -3.59 -3.46
C THR A 77 -16.28 -4.29 -2.91
N THR A 78 -16.37 -5.61 -3.07
CA THR A 78 -17.48 -6.45 -2.60
C THR A 78 -17.83 -6.20 -1.12
N ALA A 79 -16.83 -6.11 -0.23
CA ALA A 79 -17.09 -5.89 1.21
C ALA A 79 -17.66 -4.49 1.55
N TYR A 80 -17.65 -3.57 0.59
CA TYR A 80 -18.16 -2.20 0.70
C TYR A 80 -19.42 -1.97 -0.13
N ASP A 81 -19.83 -2.95 -0.95
CA ASP A 81 -21.01 -2.85 -1.77
C ASP A 81 -22.30 -2.91 -0.92
N GLN A 82 -23.29 -2.11 -1.31
CA GLN A 82 -24.54 -2.00 -0.55
C GLN A 82 -25.37 -3.28 -0.64
N ASP A 83 -25.43 -3.91 -1.81
CA ASP A 83 -26.22 -5.12 -2.03
C ASP A 83 -25.54 -6.32 -1.36
N PHE A 84 -24.20 -6.42 -1.39
CA PHE A 84 -23.46 -7.39 -0.58
C PHE A 84 -23.82 -7.30 0.91
N ILE A 85 -23.79 -6.09 1.48
CA ILE A 85 -24.07 -5.87 2.90
C ILE A 85 -25.53 -6.22 3.23
N ARG A 86 -26.47 -5.84 2.36
CA ARG A 86 -27.90 -6.12 2.53
C ARG A 86 -28.20 -7.61 2.46
N GLU A 87 -27.65 -8.31 1.48
CA GLU A 87 -27.89 -9.74 1.32
C GLU A 87 -27.31 -10.54 2.48
N THR A 88 -26.06 -10.22 2.89
CA THR A 88 -25.44 -10.84 4.07
C THR A 88 -26.30 -10.64 5.33
N ARG A 89 -26.84 -9.44 5.53
CA ARG A 89 -27.72 -9.13 6.66
C ARG A 89 -29.01 -9.96 6.59
N ASP A 90 -29.69 -9.93 5.46
CA ASP A 90 -30.98 -10.60 5.29
C ASP A 90 -30.83 -12.12 5.48
N TRP A 91 -29.72 -12.68 5.00
CA TRP A 91 -29.35 -14.06 5.27
C TRP A 91 -29.16 -14.37 6.76
N VAL A 92 -28.46 -13.50 7.50
CA VAL A 92 -28.25 -13.63 8.96
C VAL A 92 -29.57 -13.50 9.72
N ILE A 93 -30.44 -12.55 9.37
CA ILE A 93 -31.76 -12.37 10.00
C ILE A 93 -32.62 -13.62 9.80
N ASN A 94 -32.65 -14.14 8.57
CA ASN A 94 -33.44 -15.32 8.24
C ASN A 94 -32.89 -16.58 8.91
N THR A 95 -31.57 -16.68 9.07
CA THR A 95 -30.91 -17.79 9.78
C THR A 95 -31.09 -17.69 11.29
N PHE A 96 -31.07 -16.48 11.85
CA PHE A 96 -31.15 -16.23 13.29
C PHE A 96 -32.25 -15.20 13.61
N PRO A 97 -33.54 -15.61 13.64
CA PRO A 97 -34.68 -14.69 13.78
C PRO A 97 -34.70 -13.87 15.08
N LYS A 98 -33.90 -14.26 16.07
CA LYS A 98 -33.76 -13.55 17.36
C LYS A 98 -32.76 -12.39 17.28
N VAL A 99 -31.94 -12.31 16.23
CA VAL A 99 -31.03 -11.20 15.99
C VAL A 99 -31.86 -10.02 15.51
N LYS A 100 -31.89 -8.94 16.31
CA LYS A 100 -32.51 -7.68 15.90
C LYS A 100 -31.50 -6.90 15.06
N PRO A 101 -31.70 -6.76 13.74
CA PRO A 101 -30.79 -5.98 12.92
C PRO A 101 -30.89 -4.50 13.29
N ILE A 102 -29.76 -3.79 13.22
CA ILE A 102 -29.75 -2.33 13.26
C ILE A 102 -30.20 -1.83 11.87
N ASP A 103 -31.03 -0.78 11.82
CA ASP A 103 -31.48 -0.18 10.56
C ASP A 103 -30.30 0.44 9.79
N GLN A 104 -29.96 -0.12 8.62
CA GLN A 104 -28.71 0.15 7.91
C GLN A 104 -28.86 0.86 6.56
N ASN A 105 -30.08 1.12 6.06
CA ASN A 105 -30.22 2.02 4.90
C ASN A 105 -29.68 3.43 5.20
N PHE A 106 -29.70 3.81 6.48
CA PHE A 106 -28.99 4.97 7.02
C PHE A 106 -27.46 4.73 7.06
N TYR A 107 -27.00 3.61 7.63
CA TYR A 107 -25.56 3.38 7.81
C TYR A 107 -24.78 3.19 6.51
N ALA A 108 -25.26 2.46 5.50
CA ALA A 108 -24.49 2.23 4.27
C ALA A 108 -24.20 3.55 3.52
N ASN A 109 -25.22 4.39 3.35
CA ASN A 109 -25.11 5.68 2.67
C ASN A 109 -24.27 6.71 3.46
N TRP A 110 -24.43 6.75 4.79
CA TRP A 110 -23.67 7.68 5.64
C TRP A 110 -22.25 7.17 5.93
N ARG A 111 -21.99 5.86 5.88
CA ARG A 111 -20.67 5.27 6.17
C ARG A 111 -19.60 5.74 5.20
N GLY A 112 -19.93 5.91 3.91
CA GLY A 112 -19.00 6.49 2.94
C GLY A 112 -18.66 7.95 3.24
N LEU A 113 -19.65 8.75 3.64
CA LEU A 113 -19.41 10.14 4.04
C LEU A 113 -18.60 10.22 5.35
N ILE A 114 -18.94 9.41 6.36
CA ILE A 114 -18.20 9.31 7.62
C ILE A 114 -16.75 8.91 7.35
N PHE A 115 -16.52 7.94 6.47
CA PHE A 115 -15.19 7.52 6.03
C PHE A 115 -14.39 8.68 5.44
N ILE A 116 -14.97 9.42 4.49
CA ILE A 116 -14.32 10.58 3.86
C ILE A 116 -14.00 11.64 4.92
N MET A 117 -14.95 11.95 5.81
CA MET A 117 -14.73 12.91 6.90
C MET A 117 -13.63 12.46 7.87
N GLN A 118 -13.57 11.17 8.20
CA GLN A 118 -12.53 10.59 9.06
C GLN A 118 -11.15 10.66 8.40
N ILE A 119 -11.03 10.29 7.13
CA ILE A 119 -9.75 10.39 6.41
C ILE A 119 -9.30 11.85 6.30
N LEU A 120 -10.16 12.74 5.82
CA LEU A 120 -9.79 14.15 5.63
C LEU A 120 -9.49 14.83 6.96
N GLY A 121 -10.28 14.55 7.99
CA GLY A 121 -10.07 15.07 9.34
C GLY A 121 -8.80 14.53 9.98
N GLY A 122 -8.57 13.22 9.94
CA GLY A 122 -7.40 12.56 10.51
C GLY A 122 -6.09 12.95 9.81
N LEU A 123 -6.07 12.93 8.48
CA LEU A 123 -4.90 13.38 7.70
C LEU A 123 -4.68 14.89 7.83
N GLY A 124 -5.75 15.69 7.79
CA GLY A 124 -5.67 17.13 7.99
C GLY A 124 -5.07 17.49 9.35
N ALA A 125 -5.57 16.85 10.41
CA ALA A 125 -5.01 17.00 11.77
C ALA A 125 -3.54 16.58 11.82
N PHE A 126 -3.19 15.44 11.21
CA PHE A 126 -1.81 14.98 11.14
C PHE A 126 -0.88 16.02 10.49
N PHE A 127 -1.23 16.53 9.31
CA PHE A 127 -0.40 17.52 8.61
C PHE A 127 -0.24 18.84 9.38
N LEU A 128 -1.28 19.30 10.10
CA LEU A 128 -1.17 20.46 10.99
C LEU A 128 -0.23 20.20 12.18
N LEU A 129 -0.25 18.98 12.73
CA LEU A 129 0.59 18.59 13.85
C LEU A 129 2.07 18.41 13.47
N ILE A 130 2.39 18.13 12.21
CA ILE A 130 3.80 18.04 11.75
C ILE A 130 4.55 19.31 12.11
N GLU A 131 3.98 20.49 11.83
CA GLU A 131 4.65 21.77 12.12
C GLU A 131 4.83 21.99 13.62
N LEU A 132 3.75 21.78 14.40
CA LEU A 132 3.77 21.94 15.86
C LEU A 132 4.84 21.06 16.51
N ILE A 133 4.88 19.78 16.12
CA ILE A 133 5.81 18.79 16.68
C ILE A 133 7.22 19.04 16.13
N SER A 134 7.40 19.37 14.86
CA SER A 134 8.73 19.66 14.30
C SER A 134 9.40 20.82 15.02
N ASN A 135 8.65 21.87 15.35
CA ASN A 135 9.16 23.05 16.05
C ASN A 135 9.64 22.77 17.48
N THR A 136 9.16 21.71 18.14
CA THR A 136 9.65 21.32 19.49
C THR A 136 10.98 20.58 19.43
N PHE A 137 11.22 19.78 18.38
CA PHE A 137 12.45 19.00 18.24
C PHE A 137 13.56 19.75 17.46
N VAL A 138 13.19 20.43 16.37
CA VAL A 138 14.10 21.05 15.40
C VAL A 138 13.71 22.53 15.22
N LYS A 139 14.53 23.46 15.69
CA LYS A 139 14.28 24.90 15.53
C LYS A 139 14.47 25.33 14.07
N GLN A 140 13.38 25.65 13.39
CA GLN A 140 13.30 26.10 11.99
C GLN A 140 14.26 27.27 11.65
N LYS A 141 14.47 28.19 12.59
CA LYS A 141 15.27 29.41 12.39
C LYS A 141 16.75 29.16 12.08
N ARG A 142 17.33 28.03 12.51
CA ARG A 142 18.75 27.70 12.27
C ARG A 142 19.01 27.14 10.87
N LEU A 143 17.97 26.62 10.19
CA LEU A 143 18.08 25.96 8.89
C LEU A 143 17.90 26.92 7.70
N LEU A 144 17.23 28.06 7.92
CA LEU A 144 17.14 29.14 6.93
C LEU A 144 18.48 29.89 6.82
N ASP A 145 19.13 30.17 7.95
CA ASP A 145 20.48 30.77 7.99
C ASP A 145 21.56 29.84 7.39
N ASP A 146 21.43 28.53 7.55
CA ASP A 146 22.32 27.55 6.91
C ASP A 146 22.00 27.36 5.42
N LYS A 147 20.76 27.59 4.97
CA LYS A 147 20.41 27.57 3.54
C LYS A 147 20.98 28.78 2.81
N GLU A 148 20.87 29.99 3.38
CA GLU A 148 21.48 31.20 2.79
C GLU A 148 23.02 31.12 2.77
N ASN A 149 23.65 30.55 3.81
CA ASN A 149 25.12 30.39 3.84
C ASN A 149 25.64 29.18 3.06
N ASN A 150 24.82 28.16 2.75
CA ASN A 150 25.20 27.02 1.92
C ASN A 150 24.71 27.11 0.46
N GLU A 151 24.11 28.23 0.02
CA GLU A 151 23.89 28.49 -1.42
C GLU A 151 25.20 28.40 -2.24
N GLU A 152 26.37 28.50 -1.58
CA GLU A 152 27.70 28.33 -2.18
C GLU A 152 28.23 26.88 -2.20
N LYS A 153 27.56 25.92 -1.52
CA LYS A 153 28.02 24.52 -1.40
C LYS A 153 26.96 23.47 -1.71
N ASP A 154 25.77 23.88 -2.19
CA ASP A 154 24.90 22.92 -2.84
C ASP A 154 25.58 22.43 -4.12
N ILE A 155 25.56 21.11 -4.28
CA ILE A 155 26.14 20.38 -5.40
C ILE A 155 25.87 21.16 -6.69
N PRO A 156 26.90 21.65 -7.42
CA PRO A 156 26.73 22.41 -8.65
C PRO A 156 26.15 21.48 -9.72
N ASP A 157 24.83 21.33 -9.66
CA ASP A 157 24.03 20.70 -10.67
C ASP A 157 24.23 21.52 -11.94
N SER A 158 24.57 20.86 -13.04
CA SER A 158 24.90 21.55 -14.29
C SER A 158 23.82 22.58 -14.60
N LYS A 159 24.20 23.86 -14.74
CA LYS A 159 23.30 25.03 -14.85
C LYS A 159 22.22 24.93 -15.95
N ASN A 160 22.21 23.87 -16.75
CA ASN A 160 21.41 23.71 -17.96
C ASN A 160 20.37 22.58 -17.90
N GLU A 161 20.28 21.75 -16.85
CA GLU A 161 19.24 20.70 -16.81
C GLU A 161 17.87 21.24 -16.41
N THR A 162 16.88 21.07 -17.30
CA THR A 162 15.48 21.45 -17.08
C THR A 162 14.76 20.40 -16.23
N MET A 163 13.72 20.83 -15.48
CA MET A 163 12.85 19.93 -14.70
C MET A 163 12.29 18.78 -15.56
N LEU A 164 11.85 19.08 -16.79
CA LEU A 164 11.33 18.06 -17.70
C LEU A 164 12.39 17.01 -18.05
N SER A 165 13.64 17.41 -18.26
CA SER A 165 14.74 16.48 -18.50
C SER A 165 14.93 15.51 -17.33
N ILE A 166 14.89 16.01 -16.09
CA ILE A 166 15.03 15.18 -14.90
C ILE A 166 13.85 14.21 -14.78
N ILE A 167 12.61 14.67 -15.02
CA ILE A 167 11.41 13.81 -14.99
C ILE A 167 11.51 12.68 -16.01
N LEU A 168 11.86 12.99 -17.27
CA LEU A 168 11.98 11.99 -18.33
C LEU A 168 13.08 10.97 -18.03
N LYS A 169 14.24 11.42 -17.52
CA LYS A 169 15.29 10.51 -17.05
C LYS A 169 14.81 9.65 -15.88
N THR A 170 14.07 10.23 -14.94
CA THR A 170 13.53 9.50 -13.79
C THR A 170 12.63 8.35 -14.25
N ILE A 171 11.68 8.62 -15.15
CA ILE A 171 10.80 7.60 -15.72
C ILE A 171 11.61 6.57 -16.52
N GLY A 172 12.49 7.03 -17.43
CA GLY A 172 13.30 6.16 -18.27
C GLY A 172 14.19 5.19 -17.47
N PHE A 173 14.95 5.71 -16.50
CA PHE A 173 15.79 4.88 -15.63
C PHE A 173 14.95 3.97 -14.73
N SER A 174 13.83 4.45 -14.20
CA SER A 174 12.93 3.61 -13.37
C SER A 174 12.43 2.41 -14.17
N LEU A 175 12.03 2.59 -15.43
CA LEU A 175 11.52 1.51 -16.28
C LEU A 175 12.62 0.57 -16.79
N ILE A 176 13.74 1.12 -17.29
CA ILE A 176 14.84 0.33 -17.85
C ILE A 176 15.48 -0.58 -16.79
N PHE A 177 15.68 -0.04 -15.58
CA PHE A 177 16.34 -0.77 -14.49
C PHE A 177 15.35 -1.43 -13.51
N ALA A 178 14.04 -1.36 -13.78
CA ALA A 178 13.00 -1.99 -12.98
C ALA A 178 13.27 -3.49 -12.78
N LEU A 179 13.38 -4.21 -13.89
CA LEU A 179 13.50 -5.66 -13.91
C LEU A 179 14.82 -6.15 -13.28
N PRO A 180 16.00 -5.58 -13.61
CA PRO A 180 17.23 -5.87 -12.89
C PRO A 180 17.11 -5.65 -11.38
N GLY A 181 16.50 -4.54 -10.94
CA GLY A 181 16.29 -4.24 -9.53
C GLY A 181 15.40 -5.29 -8.86
N MET A 182 14.27 -5.65 -9.47
CA MET A 182 13.37 -6.69 -8.97
C MET A 182 14.08 -8.04 -8.83
N ILE A 183 14.87 -8.45 -9.83
CA ILE A 183 15.61 -9.72 -9.82
C ILE A 183 16.59 -9.79 -8.65
N ILE A 184 17.28 -8.70 -8.32
CA ILE A 184 18.22 -8.64 -7.19
C ILE A 184 17.52 -8.93 -5.85
N MET A 185 16.23 -8.59 -5.73
CA MET A 185 15.47 -8.79 -4.49
C MET A 185 14.81 -10.17 -4.37
N ILE A 186 14.76 -10.96 -5.45
CA ILE A 186 14.16 -12.31 -5.43
C ILE A 186 14.78 -13.17 -4.32
N PRO A 187 16.13 -13.32 -4.22
CA PRO A 187 16.72 -14.15 -3.17
C PRO A 187 16.36 -13.69 -1.76
N VAL A 188 16.25 -12.38 -1.54
CA VAL A 188 15.90 -11.82 -0.22
C VAL A 188 14.47 -12.20 0.16
N PHE A 189 13.52 -12.05 -0.76
CA PHE A 189 12.11 -12.29 -0.46
C PHE A 189 11.67 -13.75 -0.54
N LEU A 190 12.43 -14.61 -1.22
CA LEU A 190 12.16 -16.05 -1.21
C LEU A 190 12.18 -16.66 0.21
N PHE A 191 13.04 -16.12 1.09
CA PHE A 191 13.22 -16.64 2.46
C PHE A 191 12.41 -15.90 3.53
N LEU A 192 11.75 -14.79 3.21
CA LEU A 192 10.96 -14.04 4.19
C LEU A 192 9.48 -14.50 4.18
N PRO A 193 8.81 -14.63 5.35
CA PRO A 193 7.50 -15.29 5.44
C PRO A 193 6.29 -14.37 5.19
N LEU A 194 6.46 -13.33 4.36
CA LEU A 194 5.37 -12.48 3.89
C LEU A 194 5.54 -12.24 2.38
N SER A 195 5.18 -13.23 1.56
CA SER A 195 5.36 -13.21 0.10
C SER A 195 4.73 -12.00 -0.58
N ILE A 196 3.49 -11.63 -0.20
CA ILE A 196 2.80 -10.49 -0.82
C ILE A 196 3.48 -9.18 -0.43
N ALA A 197 3.88 -9.03 0.84
CA ALA A 197 4.66 -7.87 1.27
C ALA A 197 6.01 -7.80 0.56
N GLY A 198 6.69 -8.94 0.40
CA GLY A 198 7.95 -9.05 -0.33
C GLY A 198 7.79 -8.68 -1.79
N PHE A 199 6.75 -9.17 -2.45
CA PHE A 199 6.41 -8.81 -3.82
C PHE A 199 6.14 -7.31 -3.96
N ALA A 200 5.33 -6.70 -3.10
CA ALA A 200 5.07 -5.26 -3.12
C ALA A 200 6.36 -4.43 -2.95
N LEU A 201 7.22 -4.80 -1.99
CA LEU A 201 8.50 -4.13 -1.79
C LEU A 201 9.50 -4.39 -2.94
N MET A 202 9.45 -5.55 -3.58
CA MET A 202 10.24 -5.87 -4.78
C MET A 202 9.86 -4.95 -5.94
N LEU A 203 8.56 -4.76 -6.19
CA LEU A 203 8.07 -3.82 -7.21
C LEU A 203 8.59 -2.40 -6.95
N MET A 204 8.53 -1.94 -5.70
CA MET A 204 9.08 -0.63 -5.29
C MET A 204 10.60 -0.56 -5.43
N PHE A 205 11.30 -1.67 -5.16
CA PHE A 205 12.75 -1.75 -5.28
C PHE A 205 13.21 -1.64 -6.73
N GLY A 206 12.47 -2.18 -7.70
CA GLY A 206 12.77 -2.01 -9.12
C GLY A 206 12.94 -0.53 -9.50
N GLN A 207 11.99 0.31 -9.09
CA GLN A 207 12.08 1.76 -9.32
C GLN A 207 13.19 2.39 -8.49
N ALA A 208 13.29 2.08 -7.19
CA ALA A 208 14.36 2.62 -6.34
C ALA A 208 15.76 2.30 -6.90
N PHE A 209 15.96 1.11 -7.47
CA PHE A 209 17.21 0.74 -8.13
C PHE A 209 17.49 1.60 -9.37
N GLY A 210 16.49 1.83 -10.23
CA GLY A 210 16.61 2.77 -11.34
C GLY A 210 16.94 4.20 -10.89
N LEU A 211 16.33 4.66 -9.79
CA LEU A 211 16.64 5.96 -9.18
C LEU A 211 18.09 6.00 -8.62
N LEU A 212 18.56 4.91 -8.03
CA LEU A 212 19.93 4.79 -7.54
C LEU A 212 20.96 4.89 -8.67
N VAL A 213 20.69 4.22 -9.80
CA VAL A 213 21.54 4.29 -11.01
C VAL A 213 21.50 5.71 -11.60
N LEU A 214 20.34 6.36 -11.62
CA LEU A 214 20.21 7.76 -12.05
C LEU A 214 21.04 8.69 -11.15
N LEU A 215 20.92 8.55 -9.83
CA LEU A 215 21.70 9.34 -8.86
C LEU A 215 23.21 9.11 -9.06
N TRP A 216 23.65 7.88 -9.29
CA TRP A 216 25.04 7.55 -9.60
C TRP A 216 25.51 8.24 -10.89
N TRP A 217 24.70 8.20 -11.94
CA TRP A 217 25.03 8.83 -13.22
C TRP A 217 25.10 10.36 -13.11
N MET A 218 24.17 10.98 -12.37
CA MET A 218 24.19 12.42 -12.08
C MET A 218 25.42 12.80 -11.26
N GLY A 219 25.71 12.06 -10.19
CA GLY A 219 26.90 12.32 -9.35
C GLY A 219 28.21 12.24 -10.15
N ARG A 220 28.34 11.24 -11.05
CA ARG A 220 29.52 11.10 -11.91
C ARG A 220 29.75 12.30 -12.82
N LYS A 221 28.68 12.92 -13.34
CA LYS A 221 28.79 14.13 -14.17
C LYS A 221 29.30 15.35 -13.41
N GLU A 222 29.11 15.36 -12.09
CA GLU A 222 29.43 16.48 -11.22
C GLU A 222 30.66 16.22 -10.34
N ASN A 223 31.39 15.13 -10.61
CA ASN A 223 32.53 14.66 -9.81
C ASN A 223 32.21 14.35 -8.34
N TYR A 224 30.95 13.99 -8.03
CA TYR A 224 30.55 13.46 -6.73
C TYR A 224 30.45 11.93 -6.79
N SER A 225 30.94 11.27 -5.75
CA SER A 225 30.73 9.83 -5.59
C SER A 225 29.31 9.55 -5.09
N LEU A 226 28.75 8.40 -5.48
CA LEU A 226 27.46 7.94 -4.95
C LEU A 226 27.48 7.84 -3.42
N LYS A 227 28.61 7.42 -2.84
CA LYS A 227 28.82 7.37 -1.38
C LYS A 227 28.69 8.74 -0.72
N GLU A 228 29.19 9.80 -1.34
CA GLU A 228 29.04 11.17 -0.81
C GLU A 228 27.59 11.63 -0.84
N MET A 229 26.86 11.34 -1.93
CA MET A 229 25.43 11.63 -2.03
C MET A 229 24.63 10.86 -0.99
N LEU A 230 24.87 9.55 -0.87
CA LEU A 230 24.22 8.66 0.10
C LEU A 230 24.65 8.91 1.55
N SER A 231 25.65 9.74 1.82
CA SER A 231 26.02 10.09 3.20
C SER A 231 25.60 11.50 3.60
N LYS A 232 25.22 12.38 2.65
CA LYS A 232 24.85 13.79 2.91
C LYS A 232 23.81 13.93 4.05
N PRO A 233 22.68 13.20 4.07
CA PRO A 233 21.67 13.34 5.12
C PRO A 233 22.16 12.95 6.53
N PHE A 234 23.23 12.14 6.60
CA PHE A 234 23.82 11.65 7.85
C PHE A 234 25.04 12.49 8.32
N LYS A 235 25.55 13.42 7.52
CA LYS A 235 26.70 14.30 7.85
C LYS A 235 26.34 15.42 8.85
N THR A 236 25.31 15.24 9.66
CA THR A 236 24.89 16.20 10.68
C THR A 236 25.49 15.85 12.05
N ASN A 237 25.41 16.79 13.00
CA ASN A 237 25.80 16.50 14.38
C ASN A 237 24.93 15.34 14.94
N ARG A 238 25.54 14.38 15.64
CA ARG A 238 24.86 13.22 16.25
C ARG A 238 23.59 13.63 17.02
N ASN A 239 23.63 14.73 17.77
CA ASN A 239 22.47 15.21 18.55
C ASN A 239 21.32 15.69 17.65
N VAL A 240 21.64 16.28 16.49
CA VAL A 240 20.65 16.69 15.49
C VAL A 240 20.06 15.47 14.80
N LEU A 241 20.91 14.50 14.42
CA LEU A 241 20.46 13.23 13.84
C LEU A 241 19.49 12.49 14.78
N VAL A 242 19.84 12.35 16.06
CA VAL A 242 18.96 11.71 17.07
C VAL A 242 17.62 12.43 17.18
N LYS A 243 17.59 13.77 17.12
CA LYS A 243 16.33 14.53 17.11
C LYS A 243 15.48 14.23 15.87
N HIS A 244 16.09 14.10 14.69
CA HIS A 244 15.36 13.69 13.48
C HIS A 244 14.82 12.26 13.58
N LEU A 245 15.57 11.33 14.19
CA LEU A 245 15.10 9.96 14.43
C LEU A 245 13.89 9.93 15.37
N ILE A 246 13.97 10.65 16.51
CA ILE A 246 12.87 10.74 17.48
C ILE A 246 11.65 11.41 16.87
N LEU A 247 11.84 12.49 16.11
CA LEU A 247 10.77 13.18 15.41
C LEU A 247 10.06 12.25 14.42
N GLY A 248 10.84 11.53 13.59
CA GLY A 248 10.32 10.53 12.66
C GLY A 248 9.48 9.47 13.37
N ALA A 249 10.02 8.85 14.43
CA ALA A 249 9.30 7.84 15.21
C ALA A 249 8.01 8.38 15.85
N THR A 250 8.05 9.60 16.40
CA THR A 250 6.88 10.25 17.02
C THR A 250 5.78 10.50 16.00
N LEU A 251 6.14 11.05 14.83
CA LEU A 251 5.21 11.30 13.74
C LEU A 251 4.70 10.01 13.11
N SER A 252 5.51 8.94 13.05
CA SER A 252 5.05 7.61 12.60
C SER A 252 3.94 7.08 13.49
N VAL A 253 4.14 7.10 14.82
CA VAL A 253 3.15 6.62 15.79
C VAL A 253 1.87 7.44 15.68
N LEU A 254 1.99 8.76 15.57
CA LEU A 254 0.84 9.64 15.38
C LEU A 254 0.08 9.34 14.09
N LEU A 255 0.77 9.17 12.96
CA LEU A 255 0.14 8.86 11.68
C LEU A 255 -0.58 7.51 11.73
N ILE A 256 0.08 6.46 12.24
CA ILE A 256 -0.52 5.14 12.40
C ILE A 256 -1.74 5.19 13.32
N ALA A 257 -1.68 5.93 14.44
CA ALA A 257 -2.82 6.09 15.33
C ALA A 257 -4.00 6.81 14.65
N MET A 258 -3.74 7.91 13.96
CA MET A 258 -4.77 8.66 13.21
C MET A 258 -5.42 7.81 12.13
N LEU A 259 -4.60 7.11 11.34
CA LEU A 259 -5.11 6.19 10.34
C LEU A 259 -5.85 5.02 11.01
N TYR A 260 -5.41 4.51 12.15
CA TYR A 260 -6.05 3.37 12.81
C TYR A 260 -7.45 3.72 13.30
N LEU A 261 -7.59 4.91 13.89
CA LEU A 261 -8.89 5.43 14.31
C LEU A 261 -9.80 5.78 13.12
N SER A 262 -9.24 6.18 11.98
CA SER A 262 -10.00 6.60 10.80
C SER A 262 -10.37 5.45 9.85
N LEU A 263 -9.42 4.54 9.60
CA LEU A 263 -9.49 3.43 8.64
C LEU A 263 -9.46 2.07 9.34
N GLY A 264 -8.54 1.93 10.30
CA GLY A 264 -8.15 0.67 10.94
C GLY A 264 -9.28 -0.09 11.62
N LEU A 265 -10.12 0.64 12.34
CA LEU A 265 -11.19 0.06 13.16
C LEU A 265 -12.40 -0.42 12.33
N ASN A 266 -12.65 0.21 11.19
CA ASN A 266 -13.96 0.12 10.52
C ASN A 266 -13.90 -0.34 9.05
N TYR A 267 -12.73 -0.31 8.41
CA TYR A 267 -12.62 -0.50 6.96
C TYR A 267 -11.49 -1.46 6.57
N LEU A 268 -10.27 -1.22 7.04
CA LEU A 268 -9.11 -1.99 6.62
C LEU A 268 -8.23 -2.34 7.81
N GLY A 269 -7.86 -3.61 7.97
CA GLY A 269 -6.88 -4.00 8.98
C GLY A 269 -5.55 -3.28 8.75
N MET A 270 -5.00 -2.68 9.81
CA MET A 270 -3.70 -1.98 9.75
C MET A 270 -2.70 -2.39 10.82
N ILE A 271 -3.10 -3.26 11.75
CA ILE A 271 -2.21 -3.80 12.78
C ILE A 271 -1.84 -5.23 12.37
N PRO A 272 -0.55 -5.53 12.16
CA PRO A 272 -0.12 -6.87 11.81
C PRO A 272 -0.32 -7.83 12.99
N SER A 273 -0.57 -9.10 12.69
CA SER A 273 -0.72 -10.13 13.72
C SER A 273 0.59 -10.31 14.52
N ILE A 274 0.47 -10.77 15.77
CA ILE A 274 1.60 -10.97 16.69
C ILE A 274 2.70 -11.85 16.06
N THR A 275 2.30 -12.88 15.30
CA THR A 275 3.21 -13.78 14.57
C THR A 275 4.09 -13.09 13.53
N LYS A 276 3.66 -11.94 13.01
CA LYS A 276 4.37 -11.17 11.98
C LYS A 276 5.31 -10.12 12.58
N LEU A 277 5.14 -9.74 13.85
CA LEU A 277 5.90 -8.66 14.49
C LEU A 277 7.42 -8.90 14.47
N ILE A 278 7.86 -10.15 14.60
CA ILE A 278 9.29 -10.51 14.58
C ILE A 278 9.97 -10.19 13.23
N TRP A 279 9.20 -10.16 12.14
CA TRP A 279 9.71 -9.89 10.79
C TRP A 279 9.69 -8.40 10.42
N ILE A 280 8.93 -7.57 11.16
CA ILE A 280 8.83 -6.13 10.91
C ILE A 280 10.19 -5.45 10.82
N PRO A 281 11.20 -5.73 11.68
CA PRO A 281 12.51 -5.08 11.55
C PRO A 281 13.23 -5.32 10.21
N ALA A 282 13.08 -6.52 9.63
CA ALA A 282 13.67 -6.86 8.34
C ALA A 282 12.99 -6.08 7.20
N TYR A 283 11.65 -6.13 7.15
CA TYR A 283 10.87 -5.35 6.19
C TYR A 283 11.07 -3.84 6.40
N PHE A 284 11.27 -3.38 7.63
CA PHE A 284 11.58 -1.99 7.94
C PHE A 284 12.89 -1.53 7.34
N THR A 285 13.93 -2.32 7.48
CA THR A 285 15.24 -2.01 6.90
C THR A 285 15.14 -1.85 5.38
N ILE A 286 14.40 -2.74 4.72
CA ILE A 286 14.19 -2.68 3.27
C ILE A 286 13.39 -1.43 2.90
N SER A 287 12.21 -1.22 3.51
CA SER A 287 11.38 -0.03 3.25
C SER A 287 12.11 1.28 3.54
N PHE A 288 12.95 1.32 4.58
CA PHE A 288 13.78 2.48 4.89
C PHE A 288 14.75 2.78 3.74
N ILE A 289 15.45 1.77 3.21
CA ILE A 289 16.36 1.94 2.06
C ILE A 289 15.61 2.43 0.82
N LEU A 290 14.43 1.86 0.55
CA LEU A 290 13.58 2.30 -0.58
C LEU A 290 13.26 3.79 -0.46
N PHE A 291 12.62 4.19 0.64
CA PHE A 291 12.25 5.58 0.85
C PHE A 291 13.46 6.50 0.97
N TYR A 292 14.60 6.01 1.45
CA TYR A 292 15.84 6.76 1.44
C TYR A 292 16.23 7.18 0.02
N ILE A 293 16.22 6.26 -0.93
CA ILE A 293 16.55 6.54 -2.33
C ILE A 293 15.53 7.47 -2.98
N TYR A 294 14.23 7.24 -2.76
CA TYR A 294 13.18 8.14 -3.24
C TYR A 294 13.40 9.57 -2.73
N ASN A 295 13.63 9.73 -1.42
CA ASN A 295 13.75 11.04 -0.81
C ASN A 295 15.02 11.80 -1.22
N LEU A 296 16.12 11.09 -1.52
CA LEU A 296 17.33 11.73 -2.05
C LEU A 296 17.08 12.42 -3.40
N LEU A 297 16.30 11.81 -4.29
CA LEU A 297 16.00 12.41 -5.59
C LEU A 297 14.91 13.49 -5.47
N PHE A 298 13.79 13.17 -4.83
CA PHE A 298 12.62 14.05 -4.86
C PHE A 298 12.71 15.21 -3.87
N GLN A 299 13.20 14.97 -2.65
CA GLN A 299 13.28 16.00 -1.62
C GLN A 299 14.63 16.72 -1.66
N GLU A 300 15.74 16.02 -1.50
CA GLU A 300 17.09 16.63 -1.41
C GLU A 300 17.56 17.29 -2.71
N ARG A 301 17.13 16.80 -3.89
CA ARG A 301 17.48 17.39 -5.19
C ARG A 301 16.36 18.26 -5.73
N LEU A 302 15.22 17.66 -6.08
CA LEU A 302 14.16 18.38 -6.80
C LEU A 302 13.46 19.43 -5.93
N GLN A 303 13.04 19.09 -4.71
CA GLN A 303 12.38 20.03 -3.81
C GLN A 303 13.34 21.09 -3.25
N ALA A 304 14.58 20.73 -2.95
CA ALA A 304 15.60 21.72 -2.57
C ALA A 304 15.79 22.80 -3.64
N ARG A 305 15.82 22.40 -4.92
CA ARG A 305 16.05 23.30 -6.06
C ARG A 305 14.82 24.12 -6.46
N TYR A 306 13.66 23.46 -6.58
CA TYR A 306 12.46 24.06 -7.17
C TYR A 306 11.35 24.36 -6.15
N GLY A 307 11.39 23.76 -4.95
CA GLY A 307 10.32 23.80 -3.94
C GLY A 307 10.43 24.95 -2.95
N LYS A 308 10.64 26.19 -3.42
CA LYS A 308 10.81 27.35 -2.53
C LYS A 308 9.49 27.83 -1.90
N LYS A 309 8.36 27.64 -2.57
CA LYS A 309 7.02 28.04 -2.10
C LYS A 309 6.12 26.81 -1.94
N LEU A 310 5.09 26.91 -1.09
CA LEU A 310 4.09 25.84 -0.89
C LEU A 310 3.47 25.35 -2.22
N LYS A 311 3.14 26.28 -3.13
CA LYS A 311 2.62 25.95 -4.47
C LYS A 311 3.59 25.07 -5.27
N ASP A 312 4.88 25.33 -5.18
CA ASP A 312 5.91 24.56 -5.88
C ASP A 312 6.09 23.17 -5.25
N ILE A 313 6.00 23.08 -3.91
CA ILE A 313 6.03 21.81 -3.18
C ILE A 313 4.84 20.93 -3.56
N ILE A 314 3.63 21.50 -3.64
CA ILE A 314 2.44 20.78 -4.09
C ILE A 314 2.62 20.30 -5.54
N LYS A 315 3.09 21.18 -6.44
CA LYS A 315 3.38 20.82 -7.84
C LYS A 315 4.39 19.66 -7.94
N LEU A 316 5.49 19.75 -7.20
CA LEU A 316 6.52 18.70 -7.15
C LEU A 316 5.98 17.39 -6.58
N SER A 317 5.11 17.46 -5.57
CA SER A 317 4.45 16.28 -4.98
C SER A 317 3.59 15.58 -6.03
N PHE A 318 2.78 16.33 -6.79
CA PHE A 318 2.00 15.74 -7.88
C PHE A 318 2.87 15.14 -8.99
N ILE A 319 3.99 15.76 -9.35
CA ILE A 319 4.96 15.19 -10.30
C ILE A 319 5.52 13.87 -9.77
N ASN A 320 5.90 13.82 -8.49
CA ASN A 320 6.43 12.61 -7.86
C ASN A 320 5.37 11.49 -7.83
N ILE A 321 4.13 11.82 -7.43
CA ILE A 321 2.99 10.89 -7.49
C ILE A 321 2.82 10.35 -8.90
N ALA A 322 2.78 11.23 -9.91
CA ALA A 322 2.63 10.83 -11.31
C ALA A 322 3.76 9.89 -11.76
N ILE A 323 5.01 10.14 -11.36
CA ILE A 323 6.15 9.27 -11.70
C ILE A 323 6.00 7.90 -11.04
N ILE A 324 5.72 7.84 -9.74
CA ILE A 324 5.55 6.57 -9.00
C ILE A 324 4.37 5.79 -9.56
N SER A 325 3.21 6.43 -9.74
CA SER A 325 2.01 5.80 -10.27
C SER A 325 2.21 5.32 -11.72
N THR A 326 2.86 6.12 -12.58
CA THR A 326 3.14 5.70 -13.97
C THR A 326 4.03 4.46 -13.99
N TYR A 327 5.09 4.45 -13.20
CA TYR A 327 5.96 3.28 -13.07
C TYR A 327 5.18 2.04 -12.60
N LEU A 328 4.44 2.16 -11.49
CA LEU A 328 3.70 1.03 -10.92
C LEU A 328 2.64 0.50 -11.88
N THR A 329 1.88 1.38 -12.51
CA THR A 329 0.86 1.01 -13.49
C THR A 329 1.49 0.26 -14.67
N ILE A 330 2.58 0.75 -15.25
CA ILE A 330 3.24 0.07 -16.39
C ILE A 330 3.74 -1.33 -15.97
N ILE A 331 4.42 -1.42 -14.83
CA ILE A 331 4.97 -2.71 -14.37
C ILE A 331 3.85 -3.69 -14.00
N ILE A 332 2.80 -3.25 -13.29
CA ILE A 332 1.67 -4.12 -12.94
C ILE A 332 0.91 -4.56 -14.20
N LEU A 333 0.67 -3.67 -15.15
CA LEU A 333 0.04 -4.05 -16.42
C LEU A 333 0.88 -5.08 -17.17
N LEU A 334 2.20 -4.87 -17.27
CA LEU A 334 3.10 -5.83 -17.89
C LEU A 334 3.02 -7.20 -17.22
N LEU A 335 3.02 -7.25 -15.88
CA LEU A 335 2.86 -8.50 -15.13
C LEU A 335 1.50 -9.16 -15.39
N CYS A 336 0.42 -8.38 -15.42
CA CYS A 336 -0.92 -8.89 -15.73
C CYS A 336 -0.97 -9.52 -17.14
N PHE A 337 -0.38 -8.84 -18.13
CA PHE A 337 -0.29 -9.36 -19.50
C PHE A 337 0.54 -10.65 -19.58
N LEU A 338 1.65 -10.73 -18.85
CA LEU A 338 2.50 -11.93 -18.82
C LEU A 338 1.81 -13.12 -18.13
N MET A 339 0.97 -12.85 -17.13
CA MET A 339 0.25 -13.88 -16.39
C MET A 339 -1.09 -14.27 -17.03
N GLY A 340 -1.59 -13.50 -17.98
CA GLY A 340 -2.94 -13.70 -18.55
C GLY A 340 -4.08 -13.40 -17.56
N SER A 341 -3.80 -12.72 -16.45
CA SER A 341 -4.79 -12.35 -15.42
C SER A 341 -4.58 -10.90 -14.98
N PHE A 342 -5.69 -10.18 -14.81
CA PHE A 342 -5.70 -8.78 -14.35
C PHE A 342 -5.84 -8.62 -12.84
N PHE A 343 -5.76 -9.71 -12.06
CA PHE A 343 -5.91 -9.69 -10.61
C PHE A 343 -5.04 -8.62 -9.93
N PHE A 344 -3.79 -8.45 -10.34
CA PHE A 344 -2.88 -7.48 -9.70
C PHE A 344 -3.24 -6.01 -9.91
N ILE A 345 -4.18 -5.66 -10.80
CA ILE A 345 -4.66 -4.28 -10.94
C ILE A 345 -5.27 -3.77 -9.63
N ILE A 346 -5.88 -4.65 -8.82
CA ILE A 346 -6.43 -4.33 -7.50
C ILE A 346 -5.41 -3.62 -6.59
N MET A 347 -4.12 -3.95 -6.73
CA MET A 347 -3.06 -3.35 -5.93
C MET A 347 -2.94 -1.85 -6.20
N LEU A 348 -3.28 -1.37 -7.41
CA LEU A 348 -3.22 0.05 -7.77
C LEU A 348 -4.24 0.89 -6.98
N TYR A 349 -5.41 0.33 -6.65
CA TYR A 349 -6.43 1.03 -5.86
C TYR A 349 -5.95 1.38 -4.46
N ILE A 350 -5.11 0.53 -3.86
CA ILE A 350 -4.51 0.77 -2.54
C ILE A 350 -3.20 1.54 -2.67
N ALA A 351 -2.36 1.17 -3.64
CA ALA A 351 -1.03 1.72 -3.81
C ALA A 351 -1.06 3.23 -4.15
N ILE A 352 -1.91 3.67 -5.08
CA ILE A 352 -1.89 5.08 -5.53
C ILE A 352 -2.25 6.06 -4.40
N PRO A 353 -3.35 5.87 -3.63
CA PRO A 353 -3.65 6.73 -2.48
C PRO A 353 -2.57 6.67 -1.41
N LEU A 354 -2.04 5.47 -1.14
CA LEU A 354 -0.98 5.27 -0.16
C LEU A 354 0.31 5.99 -0.55
N PHE A 355 0.76 5.86 -1.80
CA PHE A 355 1.93 6.56 -2.29
C PHE A 355 1.72 8.07 -2.32
N SER A 356 0.51 8.53 -2.64
CA SER A 356 0.15 9.94 -2.53
C SER A 356 0.36 10.46 -1.11
N LEU A 357 -0.12 9.74 -0.11
CA LEU A 357 0.13 10.08 1.30
C LEU A 357 1.63 10.10 1.61
N THR A 358 2.40 9.08 1.21
CA THR A 358 3.84 9.02 1.48
C THR A 358 4.62 10.19 0.86
N VAL A 359 4.24 10.60 -0.36
CA VAL A 359 4.88 11.73 -1.05
C VAL A 359 4.61 13.03 -0.30
N PHE A 360 3.35 13.31 0.09
CA PHE A 360 3.02 14.51 0.84
C PHE A 360 3.65 14.53 2.23
N VAL A 361 3.67 13.40 2.94
CA VAL A 361 4.38 13.23 4.22
C VAL A 361 5.85 13.60 4.04
N SER A 362 6.53 13.03 3.06
CA SER A 362 7.93 13.31 2.76
C SER A 362 8.17 14.79 2.45
N SER A 363 7.37 15.36 1.56
CA SER A 363 7.55 16.74 1.10
C SER A 363 7.28 17.78 2.17
N ILE A 364 6.22 17.61 2.97
CA ILE A 364 5.90 18.55 4.06
C ILE A 364 6.91 18.39 5.20
N THR A 365 7.25 17.16 5.58
CA THR A 365 8.24 16.92 6.64
C THR A 365 9.60 17.48 6.24
N TYR A 366 10.03 17.31 4.98
CA TYR A 366 11.26 17.90 4.48
C TYR A 366 11.22 19.44 4.47
N GLU A 367 10.10 20.06 4.11
CA GLU A 367 9.96 21.52 4.18
C GLU A 367 10.11 22.05 5.61
N LYS A 368 9.52 21.36 6.60
CA LYS A 368 9.59 21.76 8.01
C LYS A 368 10.94 21.48 8.65
N THR A 369 11.64 20.41 8.24
CA THR A 369 12.82 19.92 8.96
C THR A 369 14.13 20.09 8.20
N GLY A 370 14.09 20.35 6.90
CA GLY A 370 15.26 20.41 6.03
C GLY A 370 16.05 19.10 5.94
N ASN A 371 15.49 17.98 6.40
CA ASN A 371 16.16 16.68 6.40
C ASN A 371 15.16 15.58 6.03
N ILE A 372 15.59 14.61 5.22
CA ILE A 372 14.72 13.54 4.73
C ILE A 372 14.46 12.40 5.73
N ILE A 373 15.31 12.24 6.74
CA ILE A 373 15.28 11.10 7.68
C ILE A 373 13.91 10.95 8.39
N PRO A 374 13.27 12.00 8.92
CA PRO A 374 11.97 11.84 9.57
C PRO A 374 10.91 11.33 8.59
N GLY A 375 10.86 11.87 7.36
CA GLY A 375 9.92 11.43 6.31
C GLY A 375 10.12 9.96 5.92
N ILE A 376 11.37 9.50 5.83
CA ILE A 376 11.70 8.10 5.54
C ILE A 376 11.17 7.17 6.61
N ILE A 377 11.35 7.52 7.90
CA ILE A 377 10.88 6.70 9.02
C ILE A 377 9.36 6.60 9.02
N ILE A 378 8.67 7.73 8.80
CA ILE A 378 7.20 7.77 8.74
C ILE A 378 6.70 6.86 7.62
N ASN A 379 7.23 7.03 6.41
CA ASN A 379 6.79 6.28 5.25
C ASN A 379 7.15 4.80 5.33
N ALA A 380 8.36 4.46 5.80
CA ALA A 380 8.74 3.07 6.02
C ALA A 380 7.76 2.41 7.00
N THR A 381 7.54 3.02 8.17
CA THR A 381 6.62 2.50 9.19
C THR A 381 5.22 2.28 8.62
N LEU A 382 4.68 3.28 7.91
CA LEU A 382 3.37 3.22 7.28
C LEU A 382 3.25 2.04 6.31
N ILE A 383 4.19 1.92 5.37
CA ILE A 383 4.15 0.84 4.38
C ILE A 383 4.24 -0.52 5.07
N ILE A 384 5.16 -0.73 6.00
CA ILE A 384 5.37 -2.05 6.61
C ILE A 384 4.16 -2.50 7.40
N PHE A 385 3.54 -1.60 8.19
CA PHE A 385 2.34 -1.94 8.94
C PHE A 385 1.21 -2.36 8.00
N LEU A 386 1.01 -1.62 6.91
CA LEU A 386 -0.03 -1.95 5.93
C LEU A 386 0.27 -3.28 5.22
N VAL A 387 1.43 -3.41 4.57
CA VAL A 387 1.75 -4.61 3.77
C VAL A 387 1.88 -5.86 4.62
N SER A 388 2.38 -5.75 5.86
CA SER A 388 2.46 -6.89 6.77
C SER A 388 1.08 -7.28 7.29
N THR A 389 0.15 -6.33 7.45
CA THR A 389 -1.22 -6.66 7.85
C THR A 389 -1.93 -7.41 6.74
N LEU A 390 -1.86 -6.91 5.51
CA LEU A 390 -2.55 -7.47 4.35
C LEU A 390 -1.91 -8.76 3.81
N SER A 391 -0.61 -8.96 3.99
CA SER A 391 0.06 -10.17 3.49
C SER A 391 -0.30 -11.40 4.32
N PRO A 392 -0.66 -12.55 3.73
CA PRO A 392 -0.72 -13.81 4.44
C PRO A 392 0.66 -14.19 4.97
N PHE A 393 0.69 -15.01 6.02
CA PHE A 393 1.92 -15.57 6.58
C PHE A 393 2.33 -16.80 5.77
N MET A 394 3.17 -16.58 4.77
CA MET A 394 3.59 -17.57 3.78
C MET A 394 4.91 -17.11 3.17
N THR A 395 5.84 -18.04 2.99
CA THR A 395 7.15 -17.80 2.34
C THR A 395 7.04 -17.79 0.82
N GLY A 396 8.04 -17.22 0.15
CA GLY A 396 8.06 -17.17 -1.33
C GLY A 396 8.07 -18.56 -1.97
N LEU A 397 8.79 -19.50 -1.35
CA LEU A 397 8.83 -20.90 -1.81
C LEU A 397 7.48 -21.61 -1.66
N GLU A 398 6.81 -21.43 -0.52
CA GLU A 398 5.45 -21.95 -0.32
C GLU A 398 4.48 -21.35 -1.34
N TYR A 399 4.56 -20.04 -1.58
CA TYR A 399 3.72 -19.38 -2.58
C TYR A 399 3.88 -19.98 -3.97
N ILE A 400 5.13 -20.20 -4.43
CA ILE A 400 5.38 -20.80 -5.75
C ILE A 400 4.80 -22.22 -5.83
N SER A 401 4.93 -23.01 -4.76
CA SER A 401 4.42 -24.39 -4.73
C SER A 401 2.89 -24.50 -4.88
N VAL A 402 2.15 -23.45 -4.49
CA VAL A 402 0.68 -23.38 -4.65
C VAL A 402 0.26 -23.22 -6.11
N PHE A 403 1.08 -22.60 -6.96
CA PHE A 403 0.77 -22.40 -8.38
C PHE A 403 1.32 -23.50 -9.29
N SER A 404 2.22 -24.37 -8.79
CA SER A 404 2.74 -25.50 -9.55
C SER A 404 1.82 -26.74 -9.54
N ASN A 405 0.68 -26.66 -8.84
CA ASN A 405 -0.35 -27.69 -8.72
C ASN A 405 -1.71 -27.14 -9.19
#